data_AF-A0A9X9A3Y7-F1
#
_entry.id   AF-A0A9X9A3Y7-F1
#
_cell.length_a   1.000
_cell.length_b   1.000
_cell.length_c   1.000
_cell.angle_alpha   90.00
_cell.angle_beta   90.00
_cell.angle_gamma   90.00
#
_symmetry.space_group_name_H-M   'P 1'
#
loop_
_entity.id
_entity.type
_entity.pdbx_description
1 polymer ?
#
loop_
_entity_poly.entity_id
_entity_poly.type
_entity_poly.pdbx_seq_one_letter_code
_entity_poly.pdbx_strand_id
1 'polypeptide(L)'
;FEMDGIECLQEMVLDALFLFNLGELAFVLADEYGLKEEHFWMMVVEEIEDHLRIYPHLKGRFENIQLYAPTFYAEQLTKRRLYMDVESLVHEVPNPLYRVRKLMKQKSIVTGGNYANR
;
A
#
# COMPACT_ATOMS: atom_id res chain seq x y z
N PHE A 1 -13.81 -6.74 16.95
CA PHE A 1 -12.50 -6.65 16.29
C PHE A 1 -11.48 -6.45 17.40
N GLU A 2 -10.97 -7.55 17.95
CA GLU A 2 -9.81 -7.52 18.85
C GLU A 2 -8.58 -7.39 17.94
N MET A 3 -7.84 -6.30 18.10
CA MET A 3 -6.62 -6.03 17.33
C MET A 3 -5.42 -6.52 18.15
N ASP A 4 -5.20 -7.83 18.15
CA ASP A 4 -4.23 -8.45 19.06
C ASP A 4 -2.79 -8.46 18.51
N GLY A 5 -2.59 -8.00 17.26
CA GLY A 5 -1.31 -8.03 16.56
C GLY A 5 -1.03 -6.78 15.73
N ILE A 6 0.25 -6.54 15.44
CA ILE A 6 0.70 -5.43 14.59
C ILE A 6 0.23 -5.61 13.14
N GLU A 7 0.02 -6.86 12.74
CA GLU A 7 -0.52 -7.27 11.45
C GLU A 7 -1.92 -6.67 11.22
N CYS A 8 -2.72 -6.53 12.28
CA CYS A 8 -4.06 -5.95 12.18
C CYS A 8 -4.02 -4.46 11.75
N LEU A 9 -2.96 -3.72 12.10
CA LEU A 9 -2.76 -2.36 11.61
C LEU A 9 -2.45 -2.34 10.11
N GLN A 10 -1.64 -3.30 9.65
CA GLN A 10 -1.32 -3.47 8.23
C GLN A 10 -2.58 -3.80 7.45
N GLU A 11 -3.36 -4.79 7.90
CA GLU A 11 -4.61 -5.24 7.29
C GLU A 11 -5.64 -4.10 7.24
N MET A 12 -5.84 -3.37 8.33
CA MET A 12 -6.79 -2.24 8.34
C MET A 12 -6.42 -1.18 7.30
N VAL A 13 -5.13 -0.89 7.13
CA VAL A 13 -4.67 0.12 6.17
C VAL A 13 -4.72 -0.40 4.74
N LEU A 14 -4.16 -1.59 4.47
CA LEU A 14 -4.07 -2.13 3.12
C LEU A 14 -5.43 -2.63 2.61
N ASP A 15 -6.20 -3.31 3.44
CA ASP A 15 -7.47 -3.93 3.04
C ASP A 15 -8.61 -2.91 3.11
N ALA A 16 -8.87 -2.33 4.29
CA ALA A 16 -10.05 -1.46 4.47
C ALA A 16 -9.86 -0.06 3.88
N LEU A 17 -8.73 0.60 4.13
CA LEU A 17 -8.52 1.97 3.63
C LEU A 17 -8.08 2.00 2.16
N PHE A 18 -7.14 1.15 1.75
CA PHE A 18 -6.63 1.18 0.38
C PHE A 18 -7.44 0.31 -0.57
N LEU A 19 -7.53 -1.00 -0.36
CA LEU A 19 -8.15 -1.90 -1.35
C LEU A 19 -9.63 -1.57 -1.58
N PHE A 20 -10.44 -1.52 -0.52
CA PHE A 20 -11.90 -1.37 -0.66
C PHE A 20 -12.39 0.08 -0.72
N ASN A 21 -11.53 1.06 -0.45
CA ASN A 21 -11.95 2.47 -0.40
C ASN A 21 -11.15 3.34 -1.38
N LEU A 22 -9.87 3.64 -1.11
CA LEU A 22 -9.10 4.50 -2.03
C LEU A 22 -8.82 3.86 -3.39
N GLY A 23 -8.86 2.52 -3.49
CA GLY A 23 -8.77 1.79 -4.74
C GLY A 23 -9.90 2.13 -5.71
N GLU A 24 -11.13 2.28 -5.20
CA GLU A 24 -12.27 2.72 -6.01
C GLU A 24 -12.06 4.12 -6.57
N LEU A 25 -11.49 5.03 -5.76
CA LEU A 25 -11.13 6.36 -6.24
C LEU A 25 -10.03 6.30 -7.31
N ALA A 26 -9.03 5.44 -7.14
CA ALA A 26 -7.98 5.24 -8.13
C ALA A 26 -8.55 4.75 -9.47
N PHE A 27 -9.51 3.82 -9.45
CA PHE A 27 -10.21 3.36 -10.65
C PHE A 27 -10.99 4.48 -11.33
N VAL A 28 -11.80 5.23 -10.58
CA VAL A 28 -12.58 6.36 -11.15
C VAL A 28 -11.65 7.40 -11.77
N LEU A 29 -10.54 7.74 -11.13
CA LEU A 29 -9.58 8.71 -11.66
C LEU A 29 -8.85 8.21 -12.91
N ALA A 30 -8.58 6.91 -13.00
CA ALA A 30 -7.98 6.30 -14.18
C ALA A 30 -8.94 6.31 -15.37
N ASP A 31 -10.18 5.86 -15.15
CA ASP A 31 -11.16 5.66 -16.21
C ASP A 31 -11.78 6.97 -16.70
N GLU A 32 -12.15 7.87 -15.79
CA GLU A 32 -12.88 9.11 -16.13
C GLU A 32 -11.95 10.30 -16.41
N TYR A 33 -10.74 10.31 -15.85
CA TYR A 33 -9.83 11.45 -15.90
C TYR A 33 -8.44 11.13 -16.48
N GLY A 34 -8.17 9.87 -16.84
CA GLY A 34 -6.91 9.45 -17.46
C GLY A 34 -5.71 9.46 -16.51
N LEU A 35 -5.92 9.59 -15.19
CA LEU A 35 -4.85 9.50 -14.20
C LEU A 35 -4.51 8.03 -13.96
N LYS A 36 -3.40 7.55 -14.54
CA LYS A 36 -2.99 6.15 -14.33
C LYS A 36 -2.88 5.82 -12.84
N GLU A 37 -3.39 4.66 -12.44
CA GLU A 37 -3.33 4.17 -11.05
C GLU A 37 -1.92 4.22 -10.46
N GLU A 38 -0.89 3.96 -11.27
CA GLU A 38 0.51 4.07 -10.83
C GLU A 38 0.84 5.47 -10.28
N HIS A 39 0.38 6.53 -10.94
CA HIS A 39 0.59 7.90 -10.46
C HIS A 39 -0.22 8.19 -9.20
N PHE A 40 -1.45 7.65 -9.09
CA PHE A 40 -2.24 7.76 -7.88
C PHE A 40 -1.51 7.15 -6.68
N TRP A 41 -1.03 5.92 -6.81
CA TRP A 41 -0.31 5.23 -5.74
C TRP A 41 1.07 5.84 -5.46
N MET A 42 1.73 6.43 -6.46
CA MET A 42 2.94 7.22 -6.23
C MET A 42 2.68 8.41 -5.32
N MET A 43 1.60 9.19 -5.55
CA MET A 43 1.24 10.31 -4.68
C MET A 43 0.97 9.82 -3.25
N VAL A 44 0.25 8.70 -3.08
CA VAL A 44 0.01 8.10 -1.75
C VAL A 44 1.34 7.78 -1.05
N VAL A 45 2.30 7.18 -1.75
CA VAL A 45 3.63 6.89 -1.17
C VAL A 45 4.40 8.16 -0.85
N GLU A 46 4.36 9.19 -1.71
CA GLU A 46 4.99 10.49 -1.45
C GLU A 46 4.47 11.13 -0.17
N GLU A 47 3.15 11.20 0.00
CA GLU A 47 2.50 11.77 1.19
C GLU A 47 2.84 11.00 2.47
N ILE A 48 2.88 9.66 2.41
CA ILE A 48 3.30 8.83 3.56
C ILE A 48 4.76 9.12 3.94
N GLU A 49 5.67 9.15 2.95
CA GLU A 49 7.10 9.37 3.20
C GLU A 49 7.38 10.81 3.68
N ASP A 50 6.65 11.80 3.16
CA ASP A 50 6.72 13.19 3.62
C ASP A 50 6.22 13.33 5.06
N HIS A 51 5.13 12.65 5.43
CA HIS A 51 4.67 12.59 6.81
C HIS A 51 5.72 11.96 7.75
N LEU A 52 6.36 10.85 7.34
CA LEU A 52 7.41 10.21 8.13
C LEU A 52 8.66 11.07 8.29
N ARG A 53 8.95 11.95 7.31
CA ARG A 53 10.06 12.92 7.40
C ARG A 53 9.84 13.94 8.52
N ILE A 54 8.58 14.32 8.76
CA ILE A 54 8.19 15.23 9.86
C ILE A 54 8.32 14.53 11.22
N TYR A 55 8.07 13.21 11.27
CA TYR A 55 8.10 12.41 12.50
C TYR A 55 9.15 11.29 12.47
N PRO A 56 10.45 11.61 12.45
CA PRO A 56 11.52 10.62 12.27
C PRO A 56 11.57 9.55 13.38
N HIS A 57 11.08 9.88 14.58
CA HIS A 57 10.99 8.93 15.70
C HIS A 57 9.98 7.79 15.47
N LEU A 58 9.06 7.94 14.51
CA LEU A 58 8.10 6.89 14.14
C LEU A 58 8.65 5.90 13.11
N LYS A 59 9.81 6.16 12.49
CA LYS A 59 10.34 5.35 11.39
C LYS A 59 10.43 3.86 11.73
N GLY A 60 10.98 3.50 12.89
CA GLY A 60 11.08 2.09 13.30
C GLY A 60 9.72 1.43 13.52
N ARG A 61 8.74 2.17 14.07
CA ARG A 61 7.37 1.67 14.22
C ARG A 61 6.69 1.47 12.86
N PHE A 62 6.89 2.41 11.95
CA PHE A 62 6.35 2.32 10.59
C PHE A 62 6.91 1.13 9.82
N GLU A 63 8.21 0.89 9.92
CA GLU A 63 8.86 -0.28 9.30
C GLU A 63 8.28 -1.59 9.85
N ASN A 64 7.95 -1.67 11.14
CA ASN A 64 7.33 -2.85 11.73
C ASN A 64 5.89 -3.13 11.22
N ILE A 65 5.16 -2.13 10.73
CA ILE A 65 3.81 -2.32 10.15
C ILE A 65 3.88 -2.97 8.76
N GLN A 66 5.02 -2.89 8.06
CA GLN A 66 5.21 -3.54 6.76
C GLN A 66 4.22 -3.08 5.66
N LEU A 67 3.77 -1.81 5.65
CA LEU A 67 2.85 -1.29 4.61
C LEU A 67 3.39 -1.41 3.16
N TYR A 68 4.69 -1.62 3.00
CA TYR A 68 5.34 -1.81 1.71
C TYR A 68 5.73 -3.27 1.43
N ALA A 69 5.09 -4.25 2.08
CA ALA A 69 5.23 -5.66 1.73
C ALA A 69 4.79 -5.90 0.27
N PRO A 70 5.43 -6.82 -0.49
CA PRO A 70 5.07 -7.08 -1.89
C PRO A 70 3.63 -7.54 -2.11
N THR A 71 3.13 -8.32 -1.16
CA THR A 71 1.78 -8.90 -1.12
C THR A 71 1.21 -8.78 0.28
N PHE A 72 -0.11 -8.89 0.41
CA PHE A 72 -0.80 -8.99 1.69
C PHE A 72 -2.05 -9.88 1.55
N TYR A 73 -2.64 -10.29 2.68
CA TYR A 73 -3.86 -11.07 2.70
C TYR A 73 -5.08 -10.16 2.79
N ALA A 74 -5.96 -10.22 1.79
CA ALA A 74 -7.20 -9.45 1.73
C ALA A 74 -8.42 -10.33 2.02
N GLU A 75 -9.43 -9.75 2.69
CA GLU A 75 -10.65 -10.47 3.06
C GLU A 75 -11.48 -10.91 1.83
N GLN A 76 -11.90 -12.16 1.84
CA GLN A 76 -12.82 -12.75 0.86
C GLN A 76 -14.28 -12.55 1.30
N LEU A 77 -14.73 -11.29 1.28
CA LEU A 77 -16.06 -10.89 1.76
C LEU A 77 -17.21 -11.67 1.08
N THR A 78 -17.09 -11.91 -0.23
CA THR A 78 -18.08 -12.69 -0.98
C THR A 78 -18.08 -14.16 -0.56
N LYS A 79 -16.91 -14.77 -0.35
CA LYS A 79 -16.79 -16.18 0.07
C LYS A 79 -17.41 -16.41 1.44
N ARG A 80 -17.22 -15.46 2.37
CA ARG A 80 -17.83 -15.49 3.72
C ARG A 80 -19.35 -15.59 3.67
N ARG A 81 -20.00 -15.01 2.67
CA ARG A 81 -21.46 -15.08 2.50
C ARG A 81 -21.96 -16.38 1.89
N LEU A 82 -21.08 -17.15 1.24
CA LEU A 82 -21.44 -18.35 0.47
C LEU A 82 -21.17 -19.65 1.23
N TYR A 83 -20.27 -19.64 2.21
CA TYR A 83 -19.84 -20.85 2.92
C TYR A 83 -19.88 -20.61 4.43
N MET A 84 -20.51 -21.53 5.19
CA MET A 84 -20.65 -21.40 6.64
C MET A 84 -19.43 -21.89 7.43
N ASP A 85 -18.70 -22.89 6.92
CA ASP A 85 -17.49 -23.45 7.55
C ASP A 85 -16.28 -23.27 6.62
N VAL A 86 -15.56 -22.16 6.79
CA VAL A 86 -14.33 -21.90 6.05
C VAL A 86 -13.20 -21.62 7.02
N GLU A 87 -12.14 -22.45 6.96
CA GLU A 87 -10.94 -22.29 7.79
C GLU A 87 -10.16 -21.00 7.48
N SER A 88 -10.26 -20.48 6.24
CA SER A 88 -9.64 -19.22 5.84
C SER A 88 -10.50 -18.43 4.85
N LEU A 89 -10.74 -17.17 5.24
CA LEU A 89 -11.51 -16.18 4.49
C LEU A 89 -10.62 -15.05 3.96
N VAL A 90 -9.35 -15.33 3.70
CA VAL A 90 -8.42 -14.39 3.10
C VAL A 90 -7.74 -14.98 1.87
N HIS A 91 -7.21 -14.13 1.01
CA HIS A 91 -6.38 -14.53 -0.13
C HIS A 91 -5.25 -13.53 -0.33
N GLU A 92 -4.13 -14.01 -0.86
CA GLU A 92 -2.99 -13.16 -1.14
C GLU A 92 -3.24 -12.30 -2.39
N VAL A 93 -2.96 -11.00 -2.27
CA VAL A 93 -3.09 -10.01 -3.34
C VAL A 93 -1.81 -9.15 -3.47
N PRO A 94 -1.49 -8.64 -4.67
CA PRO A 94 -0.35 -7.74 -4.85
C PRO A 94 -0.61 -6.37 -4.19
N ASN A 95 0.42 -5.80 -3.56
CA ASN A 95 0.35 -4.47 -2.96
C ASN A 95 0.80 -3.38 -3.96
N PRO A 96 -0.08 -2.43 -4.36
CA PRO A 96 0.30 -1.37 -5.29
C PRO A 96 1.42 -0.47 -4.75
N LEU A 97 1.48 -0.27 -3.43
CA LEU A 97 2.48 0.58 -2.78
C LEU A 97 3.90 0.03 -2.93
N TYR A 98 4.07 -1.30 -2.88
CA TYR A 98 5.38 -1.93 -3.10
C TYR A 98 5.91 -1.64 -4.51
N ARG A 99 5.05 -1.80 -5.53
CA ARG A 99 5.44 -1.60 -6.93
C ARG A 99 5.92 -0.18 -7.16
N VAL A 100 5.13 0.81 -6.73
CA VAL A 100 5.49 2.22 -6.93
C VAL A 100 6.68 2.65 -6.07
N ARG A 101 6.81 2.18 -4.82
CA ARG A 101 7.99 2.47 -3.99
C ARG A 101 9.27 1.96 -4.64
N LYS A 102 9.23 0.77 -5.27
CA LYS A 102 10.36 0.21 -6.00
C LYS A 102 10.73 1.09 -7.20
N LEU A 103 9.75 1.54 -7.97
CA LEU A 103 9.95 2.43 -9.13
C LEU A 103 10.53 3.79 -8.71
N MET A 104 10.01 4.39 -7.64
CA MET A 104 10.49 5.66 -7.09
C MET A 104 11.95 5.56 -6.64
N LYS A 105 12.32 4.49 -5.90
CA LYS A 105 13.72 4.24 -5.50
C LYS A 105 14.65 4.12 -6.70
N GLN A 106 14.23 3.45 -7.77
CA GLN A 106 15.02 3.35 -9.00
C GLN A 106 15.22 4.71 -9.66
N LYS A 107 14.15 5.53 -9.73
CA LYS A 107 14.21 6.88 -10.31
C LYS A 107 15.19 7.79 -9.56
N SER A 108 15.20 7.75 -8.22
CA SER A 108 16.14 8.53 -7.39
C SER A 108 17.61 8.11 -7.56
N ILE A 109 17.88 6.83 -7.78
CA ILE A 109 19.25 6.33 -8.02
C ILE A 109 19.77 6.85 -9.37
N VAL A 110 18.93 6.85 -10.40
CA VAL A 110 19.31 7.33 -11.74
C VAL A 110 19.56 8.85 -11.74
N THR A 111 18.75 9.63 -11.02
CA THR A 111 18.97 11.08 -10.91
C THR A 111 20.14 11.46 -10.02
N GLY A 112 20.42 10.70 -8.95
CA GLY A 112 21.57 10.93 -8.05
C GLY A 112 22.93 10.59 -8.68
N GLY A 113 22.99 9.61 -9.59
CA GLY A 113 24.22 9.21 -10.29
C GLY A 113 24.74 10.23 -11.31
N ASN A 114 23.88 11.12 -11.82
CA ASN A 114 24.26 12.11 -12.84
C ASN A 114 25.00 13.35 -12.28
N TYR A 115 24.98 13.58 -10.96
CA TYR A 115 25.65 14.72 -10.33
C TYR A 115 27.01 14.36 -9.71
N ALA A 116 27.38 13.08 -9.64
CA ALA A 116 28.66 12.64 -9.06
C ALA A 116 29.81 12.53 -10.10
N ASN A 117 29.52 12.79 -11.38
CA ASN A 117 30.49 12.73 -12.49
C ASN A 117 30.57 14.06 -13.26
N ARG A 118 30.65 15.19 -12.55
CA ARG A 118 31.00 16.49 -13.14
C ARG A 118 31.96 17.25 -12.25
#